data_AF-A0A7Y2DGV8-F1
#
_entry.id   AF-A0A7Y2DGV8-F1
#
_cell.length_a   1.000
_cell.length_b   1.000
_cell.length_c   1.000
_cell.angle_alpha   90.00
_cell.angle_beta   90.00
_cell.angle_gamma   90.00
#
_symmetry.space_group_name_H-M   'P 1'
#
loop_
_entity.id
_entity.type
_entity.pdbx_description
1 polymer ?
#
loop_
_entity_poly.entity_id
_entity_poly.type
_entity_poly.pdbx_seq_one_letter_code
_entity_poly.pdbx_strand_id
1 'polypeptide(L)'
;PIILKGKLDRIDEVDGKLRIIDYKTGNVTSSQVEIVDWSEITSEYDYIKAFQLLFYALMYNSKEPISSFEAGIFSFKNLNSGLLRFATKDKKGSRKKDTTITAETLTSFTSELKKMILEICNPQIPFQEKEL
;
A
#
# COMPACT_ATOMS: atom_id res chain seq x y z
N PRO A 1 -5.78 21.47 9.51
CA PRO A 1 -4.66 20.88 8.72
C PRO A 1 -4.47 19.40 9.09
N ILE A 2 -4.40 18.51 8.09
CA ILE A 2 -4.12 17.08 8.30
C ILE A 2 -2.61 16.86 8.12
N ILE A 3 -1.96 16.22 9.09
CA ILE A 3 -0.53 15.90 9.03
C ILE A 3 -0.38 14.38 9.08
N LEU A 4 0.12 13.80 7.99
CA LEU A 4 0.41 12.37 7.91
C LEU A 4 1.78 12.09 8.54
N LYS A 5 1.84 11.10 9.44
CA LYS A 5 3.07 10.66 10.09
C LYS A 5 3.15 9.14 10.06
N GLY A 6 4.36 8.62 9.96
CA GLY A 6 4.62 7.20 10.06
C GLY A 6 6.11 6.91 10.20
N LYS A 7 6.42 5.68 10.62
CA LYS A 7 7.78 5.14 10.66
C LYS A 7 7.87 4.01 9.65
N LEU A 8 8.84 4.12 8.77
CA LEU A 8 9.20 3.11 7.78
C LEU A 8 10.23 2.14 8.39
N ASP A 9 10.18 0.87 8.01
CA ASP A 9 11.20 -0.09 8.42
C ASP A 9 12.48 0.06 7.60
N ARG A 10 12.37 0.04 6.27
CA ARG A 10 13.54 0.11 5.37
C ARG A 10 13.21 0.76 4.04
N ILE A 11 14.14 1.59 3.58
CA ILE A 11 14.24 2.05 2.21
C ILE A 11 15.61 1.63 1.66
N ASP A 12 15.64 1.03 0.48
CA ASP A 12 16.88 0.69 -0.20
C ASP A 12 16.81 0.94 -1.71
N GLU A 13 17.96 0.84 -2.37
CA GLU A 13 18.07 0.86 -3.82
C GLU A 13 18.73 -0.43 -4.27
N VAL A 14 18.14 -1.10 -5.26
CA VAL A 14 18.73 -2.27 -5.92
C VAL A 14 18.57 -2.09 -7.42
N ASP A 15 19.67 -2.22 -8.16
CA ASP A 15 19.72 -2.04 -9.62
C ASP A 15 19.13 -0.70 -10.09
N GLY A 16 19.39 0.38 -9.34
CA GLY A 16 18.88 1.73 -9.65
C GLY A 16 17.39 1.93 -9.35
N LYS A 17 16.72 0.95 -8.73
CA LYS A 17 15.32 1.07 -8.31
C LYS A 17 15.22 1.22 -6.81
N LEU A 18 14.63 2.34 -6.38
CA LEU A 18 14.30 2.58 -4.99
C LEU A 18 13.13 1.69 -4.56
N ARG A 19 13.24 1.08 -3.38
CA ARG A 19 12.24 0.17 -2.84
C ARG A 19 11.95 0.46 -1.38
N ILE A 20 10.66 0.57 -1.08
CA ILE A 20 10.13 0.61 0.29
C ILE A 20 9.85 -0.82 0.77
N ILE A 21 10.40 -1.17 1.92
CA ILE A 21 10.30 -2.52 2.47
C ILE A 21 9.72 -2.45 3.88
N ASP A 22 8.72 -3.28 4.14
CA ASP A 22 8.13 -3.51 5.45
C ASP A 22 8.31 -4.98 5.87
N TYR A 23 8.64 -5.21 7.13
CA TYR A 23 8.87 -6.55 7.66
C TYR A 23 7.66 -7.00 8.50
N LYS A 24 7.11 -8.16 8.15
CA LYS A 24 5.99 -8.76 8.89
C LYS A 24 6.39 -10.09 9.51
N THR A 25 6.10 -10.24 10.79
CA THR A 25 6.24 -11.50 11.52
C THR A 25 5.09 -12.47 11.24
N GLY A 26 3.92 -11.95 10.86
CA GLY A 26 2.74 -12.72 10.43
C GLY A 26 2.89 -13.32 9.04
N ASN A 27 1.92 -14.12 8.63
CA ASN A 27 1.85 -14.59 7.24
C ASN A 27 1.27 -13.48 6.37
N VAL A 28 1.91 -13.25 5.22
CA VAL A 28 1.43 -12.35 4.18
C VAL A 28 1.46 -13.12 2.86
N THR A 29 0.42 -12.93 2.05
CA THR A 29 0.28 -13.53 0.71
C THR A 29 0.25 -12.43 -0.34
N SER A 30 0.59 -12.77 -1.59
CA SER A 30 0.60 -11.80 -2.70
C SER A 30 -0.75 -11.11 -2.89
N SER A 31 -1.87 -11.81 -2.64
CA SER A 31 -3.22 -11.23 -2.75
C SER A 31 -3.44 -10.03 -1.83
N GLN A 32 -2.70 -9.91 -0.73
CA GLN A 32 -2.85 -8.81 0.24
C GLN A 32 -2.05 -7.57 -0.13
N VAL A 33 -1.20 -7.66 -1.15
CA VAL A 33 -0.39 -6.55 -1.69
C VAL A 33 -0.67 -6.28 -3.17
N GLU A 34 -1.60 -7.01 -3.79
CA GLU A 34 -1.95 -6.89 -5.20
C GLU A 34 -3.36 -6.32 -5.36
N ILE A 35 -3.48 -5.08 -5.85
CA ILE A 35 -4.77 -4.37 -5.99
C ILE A 35 -5.34 -4.55 -7.40
N VAL A 36 -6.66 -4.78 -7.47
CA VAL A 36 -7.44 -4.73 -8.71
C VAL A 36 -8.35 -3.51 -8.70
N ASP A 37 -9.16 -3.36 -7.65
CA ASP A 37 -10.03 -2.23 -7.43
C ASP A 37 -9.48 -1.34 -6.30
N TRP A 38 -9.26 -0.06 -6.60
CA TRP A 38 -8.78 0.90 -5.64
C TRP A 38 -9.75 1.14 -4.49
N SER A 39 -11.06 1.00 -4.71
CA SER A 39 -12.07 1.18 -3.66
C SER A 39 -11.86 0.22 -2.48
N GLU A 40 -11.31 -0.97 -2.77
CA GLU A 40 -11.04 -2.02 -1.78
C GLU A 40 -9.89 -1.64 -0.82
N ILE A 41 -8.99 -0.73 -1.20
CA ILE A 41 -7.79 -0.46 -0.39
C ILE A 41 -8.11 0.17 0.98
N THR A 42 -9.23 0.86 1.08
CA THR A 42 -9.74 1.45 2.33
C THR A 42 -10.98 0.72 2.88
N SER A 43 -11.65 -0.10 2.06
CA SER A 43 -12.85 -0.83 2.48
C SER A 43 -12.58 -2.26 2.94
N GLU A 44 -11.57 -2.96 2.42
CA GLU A 44 -11.36 -4.38 2.74
C GLU A 44 -10.13 -4.56 3.64
N TYR A 45 -10.30 -5.35 4.70
CA TYR A 45 -9.23 -5.63 5.66
C TYR A 45 -8.02 -6.34 5.03
N ASP A 46 -8.25 -7.11 3.97
CA ASP A 46 -7.19 -7.85 3.27
C ASP A 46 -6.10 -6.93 2.70
N TYR A 47 -6.46 -5.72 2.27
CA TYR A 47 -5.54 -4.76 1.66
C TYR A 47 -4.85 -3.82 2.64
N ILE A 48 -5.01 -4.00 3.96
CA ILE A 48 -4.30 -3.18 4.96
C ILE A 48 -2.78 -3.17 4.76
N LYS A 49 -2.22 -4.26 4.21
CA LYS A 49 -0.79 -4.39 3.92
C LYS A 49 -0.40 -3.57 2.68
N ALA A 50 -1.19 -3.63 1.60
CA ALA A 50 -1.03 -2.76 0.44
C ALA A 50 -1.16 -1.27 0.81
N PHE A 51 -2.17 -0.95 1.63
CA PHE A 51 -2.40 0.40 2.16
C PHE A 51 -1.15 0.93 2.86
N GLN A 52 -0.55 0.13 3.75
CA GLN A 52 0.64 0.55 4.50
C GLN A 52 1.83 0.86 3.56
N LEU A 53 2.06 0.02 2.54
CA LEU A 53 3.12 0.24 1.55
C LEU A 53 2.92 1.55 0.76
N LEU A 54 1.70 1.80 0.29
CA LEU A 54 1.38 3.03 -0.46
C LEU A 54 1.38 4.27 0.42
N PHE A 55 0.97 4.15 1.68
CA PHE A 55 1.04 5.23 2.65
C PHE A 55 2.49 5.69 2.86
N TYR A 56 3.41 4.74 2.99
CA TYR A 56 4.84 5.03 3.05
C TYR A 56 5.38 5.63 1.75
N ALA A 57 5.00 5.10 0.59
CA ALA A 57 5.40 5.64 -0.69
C ALA A 57 4.93 7.09 -0.88
N LEU A 58 3.69 7.40 -0.50
CA LEU A 58 3.13 8.74 -0.54
C LEU A 58 3.93 9.70 0.36
N MET A 59 4.19 9.31 1.62
CA MET A 59 4.94 10.14 2.55
C MET A 59 6.37 10.37 2.09
N TYR A 60 7.05 9.34 1.57
CA TYR A 60 8.40 9.48 1.06
C TYR A 60 8.43 10.39 -0.17
N ASN A 61 7.55 10.17 -1.15
CA ASN A 61 7.45 10.99 -2.36
C ASN A 61 7.15 12.48 -2.06
N SER A 62 6.42 12.77 -0.97
CA SER A 62 6.17 14.16 -0.55
C SER A 62 7.40 14.88 0.01
N LYS A 63 8.42 14.13 0.47
CA LYS A 63 9.70 14.68 0.96
C LYS A 63 10.75 14.70 -0.14
N GLU A 64 10.84 13.59 -0.87
CA GLU A 64 11.78 13.34 -1.95
C GLU A 64 11.00 12.84 -3.17
N PRO A 65 10.58 13.74 -4.08
CA PRO A 65 9.83 13.36 -5.27
C PRO A 65 10.67 12.46 -6.18
N ILE A 66 10.14 11.28 -6.52
CA ILE A 66 10.80 10.34 -7.44
C ILE A 66 9.76 9.85 -8.45
N SER A 67 10.24 9.62 -9.67
CA SER A 67 9.41 9.22 -10.81
C SER A 67 8.79 7.83 -10.65
N SER A 68 9.51 6.90 -10.00
CA SER A 68 9.05 5.54 -9.77
C SER A 68 9.67 4.90 -8.53
N PHE A 69 8.88 4.05 -7.88
CA PHE A 69 9.28 3.25 -6.73
C PHE A 69 8.82 1.79 -6.93
N GLU A 70 9.42 0.87 -6.20
CA GLU A 70 8.74 -0.38 -5.84
C GLU A 70 8.44 -0.35 -4.33
N ALA A 71 7.45 -1.12 -3.89
CA ALA A 71 7.24 -1.38 -2.47
C ALA A 71 6.93 -2.85 -2.26
N GLY A 72 7.27 -3.40 -1.10
CA GLY A 72 6.96 -4.79 -0.82
C GLY A 72 7.16 -5.19 0.63
N ILE A 73 6.70 -6.39 0.95
CA ILE A 73 6.78 -6.97 2.28
C ILE A 73 7.65 -8.22 2.28
N PHE A 74 8.49 -8.35 3.29
CA PHE A 74 9.06 -9.64 3.67
C PHE A 74 8.24 -10.26 4.79
N SER A 75 7.66 -11.43 4.51
CA SER A 75 6.90 -12.23 5.47
C SER A 75 7.81 -13.26 6.12
N PHE A 76 7.99 -13.20 7.44
CA PHE A 76 8.87 -14.16 8.15
C PHE A 76 8.25 -15.55 8.22
N LYS A 77 6.91 -15.65 8.23
CA LYS A 77 6.21 -16.95 8.13
C LYS A 77 6.19 -17.51 6.71
N ASN A 78 6.57 -16.71 5.71
CA ASN A 78 6.58 -17.10 4.29
C ASN A 78 7.85 -16.60 3.58
N LEU A 79 9.04 -16.83 4.18
CA LEU A 79 10.32 -16.34 3.63
C LEU A 79 10.60 -16.86 2.22
N ASN A 80 10.14 -18.08 1.91
CA ASN A 80 10.29 -18.69 0.59
C ASN A 80 9.59 -17.91 -0.53
N SER A 81 8.60 -17.07 -0.20
CA SER A 81 7.94 -16.19 -1.18
C SER A 81 8.79 -14.99 -1.60
N GLY A 82 9.92 -14.74 -0.92
CA GLY A 82 10.77 -13.60 -1.16
C GLY A 82 10.07 -12.27 -0.86
N LEU A 83 10.41 -11.23 -1.62
CA LEU A 83 9.77 -9.92 -1.49
C LEU A 83 8.39 -9.94 -2.18
N LEU A 84 7.34 -9.87 -1.37
CA LEU A 84 5.97 -9.72 -1.82
C LEU A 84 5.74 -8.27 -2.26
N ARG A 85 6.00 -8.00 -3.54
CA ARG A 85 5.87 -6.66 -4.13
C ARG A 85 4.41 -6.25 -4.22
N PHE A 86 4.15 -4.99 -3.87
CA PHE A 86 2.93 -4.30 -4.27
C PHE A 86 2.78 -4.40 -5.78
N ALA A 87 1.55 -4.61 -6.25
CA ALA A 87 1.27 -4.50 -7.67
C ALA A 87 -0.18 -4.10 -7.95
N THR A 88 -0.42 -3.48 -9.09
CA THR A 88 -1.76 -3.32 -9.66
C THR A 88 -2.01 -4.39 -10.72
N LYS A 89 -3.27 -4.76 -10.89
CA LYS A 89 -3.73 -5.72 -11.90
C LYS A 89 -4.92 -5.14 -12.66
N ASP A 90 -5.03 -5.51 -13.94
CA ASP A 90 -6.16 -5.17 -14.78
C ASP A 90 -7.45 -5.89 -14.37
N LYS A 91 -7.32 -7.10 -13.83
CA LYS A 91 -8.44 -7.92 -13.35
C LYS A 91 -8.01 -8.96 -12.32
N LYS A 92 -8.97 -9.43 -11.54
CA LYS A 92 -8.78 -10.53 -10.58
C LYS A 92 -8.31 -11.79 -11.31
N GLY A 93 -7.29 -12.45 -10.77
CA GLY A 93 -6.67 -13.64 -11.37
C GLY A 93 -5.72 -13.37 -12.56
N SER A 94 -5.53 -12.11 -12.97
CA SER A 94 -4.53 -11.78 -14.00
C SER A 94 -3.12 -12.18 -13.56
N ARG A 95 -2.36 -12.77 -14.49
CA ARG A 95 -0.92 -13.03 -14.32
C ARG A 95 -0.08 -11.79 -14.61
N LYS A 96 -0.62 -10.85 -15.40
CA LYS A 96 0.04 -9.57 -15.67
C LYS A 96 -0.20 -8.67 -14.47
N LYS A 97 0.87 -8.11 -13.93
CA LYS A 97 0.84 -7.17 -12.83
C LYS A 97 1.90 -6.10 -13.02
N ASP A 98 1.59 -4.88 -12.60
CA ASP A 98 2.54 -3.77 -12.59
C ASP A 98 2.98 -3.50 -11.16
N THR A 99 4.26 -3.72 -10.88
CA THR A 99 4.86 -3.51 -9.56
C THR A 99 5.39 -2.09 -9.35
N THR A 100 5.30 -1.26 -10.38
CA THR A 100 5.82 0.11 -10.36
C THR A 100 4.80 1.02 -9.70
N ILE A 101 5.23 1.76 -8.69
CA ILE A 101 4.45 2.83 -8.08
C ILE A 101 4.86 4.13 -8.78
N THR A 102 3.90 4.75 -9.45
CA THR A 102 4.07 6.04 -10.16
C THR A 102 3.25 7.14 -9.50
N ALA A 103 3.36 8.36 -10.02
CA ALA A 103 2.49 9.46 -9.63
C ALA A 103 0.99 9.14 -9.82
N GLU A 104 0.63 8.36 -10.84
CA GLU A 104 -0.74 7.91 -11.08
C GLU A 104 -1.21 6.94 -9.99
N THR A 105 -0.36 5.98 -9.62
CA THR A 105 -0.61 5.06 -8.49
C THR A 105 -0.86 5.83 -7.19
N LEU A 106 0.00 6.82 -6.90
CA LEU A 106 -0.13 7.65 -5.70
C LEU A 106 -1.36 8.54 -5.75
N THR A 107 -1.77 9.01 -6.93
CA THR A 107 -2.99 9.81 -7.10
C THR A 107 -4.24 8.97 -6.81
N SER A 108 -4.32 7.76 -7.35
CA SER A 108 -5.41 6.82 -7.06
C SER A 108 -5.49 6.49 -5.58
N PHE A 109 -4.35 6.18 -4.95
CA PHE A 109 -4.29 5.95 -3.51
C PHE A 109 -4.75 7.16 -2.69
N THR A 110 -4.27 8.35 -3.04
CA THR A 110 -4.59 9.60 -2.33
C THR A 110 -6.08 9.94 -2.41
N SER A 111 -6.73 9.62 -3.53
CA SER A 111 -8.19 9.74 -3.67
C SER A 111 -8.93 8.92 -2.62
N GLU A 112 -8.61 7.63 -2.48
CA GLU A 112 -9.26 6.75 -1.52
C GLU A 112 -8.91 7.11 -0.06
N LEU A 113 -7.65 7.44 0.20
CA LEU A 113 -7.21 7.93 1.51
C LEU A 113 -8.00 9.18 1.93
N LYS A 114 -8.22 10.13 1.00
CA LYS A 114 -8.98 11.34 1.28
C LYS A 114 -10.44 11.03 1.61
N LYS A 115 -11.09 10.11 0.90
CA LYS A 115 -12.46 9.66 1.20
C LYS A 115 -12.54 9.11 2.62
N MET A 116 -11.64 8.19 2.98
CA MET A 116 -11.58 7.59 4.32
C MET A 116 -11.36 8.65 5.42
N ILE A 117 -10.46 9.61 5.22
CA ILE A 117 -10.24 10.68 6.22
C ILE A 117 -11.48 11.57 6.37
N LEU A 118 -12.17 11.90 5.27
CA LEU A 118 -13.40 12.69 5.33
C LEU A 118 -14.52 11.95 6.07
N GLU A 119 -14.62 10.63 5.90
CA GLU A 119 -15.54 9.79 6.66
C GLU A 119 -15.23 9.83 8.15
N ILE A 120 -13.95 9.64 8.53
CA ILE A 120 -13.49 9.73 9.93
C ILE A 120 -13.85 11.10 10.57
N CYS A 121 -13.81 12.17 9.77
CA CYS A 121 -14.13 13.52 10.23
C CYS A 121 -15.64 13.85 10.22
N ASN A 122 -16.51 12.93 9.77
CA ASN A 122 -17.95 13.18 9.69
C ASN A 122 -18.68 12.75 10.98
N PRO A 123 -19.18 13.70 11.81
CA PRO A 123 -19.85 13.37 13.07
C PRO A 123 -21.19 12.64 12.90
N GLN A 124 -21.74 12.59 11.67
CA GLN A 124 -22.98 11.86 11.38
C GLN A 124 -22.74 10.37 11.07
N ILE A 125 -21.49 9.96 10.88
CA ILE A 125 -21.14 8.57 10.58
C ILE A 125 -20.46 7.98 11.83
N PRO A 126 -21.12 7.08 12.58
CA PRO A 126 -20.50 6.41 13.70
C PRO A 126 -19.43 5.43 13.20
N PHE A 127 -18.37 5.25 13.98
CA PHE A 127 -17.40 4.18 13.72
C PHE A 127 -18.08 2.81 13.87
N GLN A 128 -17.82 1.92 12.92
CA GLN A 128 -18.31 0.54 12.94
C GLN A 128 -17.10 -0.40 12.90
N GLU A 129 -17.12 -1.40 13.77
CA GLU A 129 -16.17 -2.52 13.70
C GLU A 129 -16.60 -3.43 12.55
N LYS A 130 -15.67 -3.74 11.64
CA LYS A 130 -15.94 -4.70 10.57
C LYS A 130 -15.83 -6.11 11.16
N GLU A 131 -16.81 -6.96 10.86
CA GLU A 131 -16.73 -8.38 11.22
C GLU A 131 -15.48 -9.01 10.56
N LEU A 132 -14.74 -9.79 11.34
CA LEU A 132 -13.46 -10.41 10.97
C LEU A 132 -13.62 -11.65 10.11
#